data_AF-A0A2M7SMN8-F1
#
_entry.id   AF-A0A2M7SMN8-F1
#
_cell.length_a   1.000
_cell.length_b   1.000
_cell.length_c   1.000
_cell.angle_alpha   90.00
_cell.angle_beta   90.00
_cell.angle_gamma   90.00
#
_symmetry.space_group_name_H-M   'P 1'
#
loop_
_entity.id
_entity.type
_entity.pdbx_description
1 polymer ?
#
loop_
_entity_poly.entity_id
_entity_poly.type
_entity_poly.pdbx_seq_one_letter_code
_entity_poly.pdbx_strand_id
1 'polypeptide(L)'
;MSGVTISSYFPFRRVKIIKQTVNQTTDRAHIDVVPDQRFQPICHQCGQKVPAIHSWTQRSVRDLNLASTQIWLRCAYRKLFCTNCQRISIEEPGLFHPYLRVTLRLATYIHQLCKVMTVTEVARHLHLDWKTVKEIDKQYLEIQYGQINYDGLRILAVDEISIRRGHSYLTI
;
A
#
# COMPACT_ATOMS: atom_id res chain seq x y z
N MET A 1 11.81 28.41 -18.10
CA MET A 1 11.26 28.44 -16.72
C MET A 1 11.19 27.01 -16.21
N SER A 2 12.02 26.65 -15.22
CA SER A 2 11.87 25.38 -14.51
C SER A 2 10.51 25.40 -13.80
N GLY A 3 9.56 24.59 -14.27
CA GLY A 3 8.25 24.50 -13.64
C GLY A 3 8.39 24.16 -12.16
N VAL A 4 7.44 24.62 -11.34
CA VAL A 4 7.38 24.27 -9.91
C VAL A 4 7.34 22.74 -9.82
N THR A 5 8.41 22.14 -9.26
CA THR A 5 8.52 20.69 -9.17
C THR A 5 7.72 20.20 -7.98
N ILE A 6 6.92 19.13 -8.17
CA ILE A 6 6.18 18.48 -7.08
C ILE A 6 6.94 17.31 -6.45
N SER A 7 8.12 16.98 -6.96
CA SER A 7 8.87 15.77 -6.58
C SER A 7 9.19 15.68 -5.09
N SER A 8 9.32 16.81 -4.39
CA SER A 8 9.51 16.85 -2.94
C SER A 8 8.36 16.22 -2.15
N TYR A 9 7.13 16.27 -2.67
CA TYR A 9 5.96 15.62 -2.06
C TYR A 9 5.92 14.10 -2.30
N PHE A 10 6.81 13.57 -3.13
CA PHE A 10 6.86 12.16 -3.50
C PHE A 10 8.28 11.61 -3.30
N PRO A 11 8.70 11.42 -2.02
CA PRO A 11 10.07 11.05 -1.66
C PRO A 11 10.37 9.55 -1.92
N PHE A 12 9.94 9.03 -3.06
CA PHE A 12 10.14 7.64 -3.43
C PHE A 12 11.52 7.45 -4.03
N ARG A 13 12.36 6.61 -3.40
CA ARG A 13 13.77 6.49 -3.80
C ARG A 13 13.98 5.76 -5.12
N ARG A 14 13.23 4.69 -5.37
CA ARG A 14 13.50 3.73 -6.46
C ARG A 14 12.67 3.98 -7.72
N VAL A 15 11.96 5.10 -7.76
CA VAL A 15 11.14 5.52 -8.88
C VAL A 15 11.34 7.01 -9.15
N LYS A 16 11.07 7.43 -10.38
CA LYS A 16 11.10 8.84 -10.78
C LYS A 16 9.73 9.25 -11.32
N ILE A 17 9.34 10.48 -11.00
CA ILE A 17 8.19 11.14 -11.62
C ILE A 17 8.63 11.68 -12.97
N ILE A 18 7.87 11.37 -14.01
CA ILE A 18 8.18 11.81 -15.39
C ILE A 18 7.14 12.78 -15.95
N LYS A 19 5.90 12.74 -15.43
CA LYS A 19 4.81 13.59 -15.90
C LYS A 19 3.77 13.76 -14.80
N GLN A 20 3.13 14.92 -14.80
CA GLN A 20 1.94 15.19 -13.99
C GLN A 20 0.84 15.73 -14.88
N THR A 21 -0.39 15.34 -14.61
CA THR A 21 -1.59 15.85 -15.28
C THR A 21 -2.63 16.13 -14.20
N VAL A 22 -3.12 17.37 -14.12
CA VAL A 22 -4.21 17.73 -13.21
C VAL A 22 -5.48 17.84 -14.03
N ASN A 23 -6.51 17.12 -13.62
CA ASN A 23 -7.84 17.26 -14.19
C ASN A 23 -8.68 18.17 -13.28
N GLN A 24 -8.91 19.40 -13.73
CA GLN A 24 -9.64 20.43 -13.00
C GLN A 24 -11.13 20.10 -12.80
N THR A 25 -11.71 19.18 -13.58
CA THR A 25 -13.14 18.87 -13.50
C THR A 25 -13.47 17.71 -12.57
N THR A 26 -12.48 16.90 -12.17
CA THR A 26 -12.70 15.66 -11.41
C THR A 26 -11.97 15.64 -10.06
N ASP A 27 -11.40 16.77 -9.63
CA ASP A 27 -10.53 16.88 -8.45
C ASP A 27 -9.50 15.75 -8.36
N ARG A 28 -8.97 15.35 -9.52
CA ARG A 28 -8.03 14.23 -9.66
C ARG A 28 -6.78 14.68 -10.37
N ALA A 29 -5.64 14.30 -9.82
CA ALA A 29 -4.35 14.42 -10.50
C ALA A 29 -3.76 13.05 -10.76
N HIS A 30 -3.18 12.91 -11.95
CA HIS A 30 -2.41 11.74 -12.35
C HIS A 30 -0.93 12.08 -12.39
N ILE A 31 -0.12 11.18 -11.82
CA ILE A 31 1.34 11.30 -11.84
C ILE A 31 1.90 10.03 -12.45
N ASP A 32 2.66 10.19 -13.52
CA ASP A 32 3.31 9.06 -14.18
C ASP A 32 4.65 8.80 -13.50
N VAL A 33 4.81 7.57 -13.05
CA VAL A 33 5.94 7.12 -12.24
C VAL A 33 6.58 5.91 -12.92
N VAL A 34 7.90 5.95 -13.08
CA VAL A 34 8.67 4.85 -13.67
C VAL A 34 9.82 4.45 -12.76
N PRO A 35 10.34 3.21 -12.84
CA PRO A 35 11.50 2.79 -12.07
C PRO A 35 12.70 3.69 -12.38
N ASP A 36 13.43 4.05 -11.33
CA ASP A 36 14.67 4.80 -11.47
C ASP A 36 15.81 3.83 -11.85
N GLN A 37 16.40 4.08 -13.01
CA GLN A 37 17.45 3.25 -13.59
C GLN A 37 18.75 3.26 -12.77
N ARG A 38 18.92 4.22 -11.83
CA ARG A 38 20.02 4.22 -10.86
C ARG A 38 19.97 3.02 -9.91
N PHE A 39 18.80 2.38 -9.76
CA PHE A 39 18.60 1.25 -8.86
C PHE A 39 18.46 -0.06 -9.63
N GLN A 40 19.25 -1.06 -9.24
CA GLN A 40 19.06 -2.44 -9.70
C GLN A 40 17.71 -2.98 -9.21
N PRO A 41 16.93 -3.66 -10.07
CA PRO A 41 15.64 -4.23 -9.67
C PRO A 41 15.79 -5.23 -8.51
N ILE A 42 14.80 -5.27 -7.62
CA ILE A 42 14.76 -6.19 -6.48
C ILE A 42 13.52 -7.07 -6.61
N CYS A 43 13.68 -8.37 -6.38
CA CYS A 43 12.56 -9.30 -6.29
C CYS A 43 11.73 -9.00 -5.04
N HIS A 44 10.43 -8.71 -5.19
CA HIS A 44 9.54 -8.50 -4.05
C HIS A 44 9.42 -9.71 -3.12
N GLN A 45 9.62 -10.93 -3.63
CA GLN A 45 9.42 -12.16 -2.85
C GLN A 45 10.61 -12.51 -1.95
N CYS A 46 11.85 -12.36 -2.44
CA CYS A 46 13.05 -12.77 -1.68
C CYS A 46 14.01 -11.61 -1.36
N GLY A 47 13.74 -10.39 -1.83
CA GLY A 47 14.58 -9.22 -1.60
C GLY A 47 15.91 -9.20 -2.37
N GLN A 48 16.22 -10.23 -3.16
CA GLN A 48 17.46 -10.29 -3.95
C GLN A 48 17.43 -9.35 -5.15
N LYS A 49 18.61 -8.85 -5.52
CA LYS A 49 18.81 -8.05 -6.73
C LYS A 49 18.71 -8.95 -7.96
N VAL A 50 17.89 -8.55 -8.93
CA VAL A 50 17.63 -9.34 -10.15
C VAL A 50 17.79 -8.44 -11.37
N PRO A 51 18.86 -8.56 -12.15
CA PRO A 51 19.06 -7.74 -13.35
C PRO A 51 18.18 -8.18 -14.54
N ALA A 52 17.76 -9.46 -14.56
CA ALA A 52 16.96 -10.03 -15.64
C ALA A 52 15.51 -9.53 -15.62
N ILE A 53 15.21 -8.59 -16.52
CA ILE A 53 13.85 -8.08 -16.75
C ILE A 53 13.14 -9.04 -17.71
N HIS A 54 12.03 -9.60 -17.26
CA HIS A 54 11.17 -10.45 -18.09
C HIS A 54 10.23 -9.60 -18.95
N SER A 55 9.51 -8.66 -18.33
CA SER A 55 8.59 -7.78 -19.04
C SER A 55 8.26 -6.52 -18.25
N TRP A 56 7.66 -5.55 -18.94
CA TRP A 56 7.14 -4.32 -18.35
C TRP A 56 5.62 -4.38 -18.24
N THR A 57 5.08 -3.72 -17.23
CA THR A 57 3.64 -3.58 -17.04
C THR A 57 3.34 -2.25 -16.33
N GLN A 58 2.07 -1.88 -16.31
CA GLN A 58 1.62 -0.62 -15.73
C GLN A 58 0.38 -0.87 -14.88
N ARG A 59 0.25 -0.10 -13.80
CA ARG A 59 -0.98 -0.05 -13.02
C ARG A 59 -1.22 1.33 -12.41
N SER A 60 -2.49 1.61 -12.14
CA SER A 60 -2.88 2.80 -11.38
C SER A 60 -2.93 2.48 -9.89
N VAL A 61 -2.35 3.34 -9.06
CA VAL A 61 -2.26 3.21 -7.61
C VAL A 61 -2.75 4.50 -6.95
N ARG A 62 -3.61 4.40 -5.95
CA ARG A 62 -4.10 5.55 -5.19
C ARG A 62 -3.06 5.99 -4.16
N ASP A 63 -2.87 7.29 -4.01
CA ASP A 63 -1.92 7.87 -3.04
C ASP A 63 -2.62 8.83 -2.06
N LEU A 64 -1.89 9.49 -1.15
CA LEU A 64 -2.47 10.55 -0.31
C LEU A 64 -3.06 11.68 -1.17
N ASN A 65 -4.11 12.34 -0.66
CA ASN A 65 -4.61 13.55 -1.28
C ASN A 65 -3.57 14.67 -1.18
N LEU A 66 -3.56 15.56 -2.17
CA LEU A 66 -2.95 16.88 -2.03
C LEU A 66 -4.10 17.89 -1.92
N ALA A 67 -4.30 18.44 -0.73
CA ALA A 67 -5.49 19.23 -0.39
C ALA A 67 -6.79 18.46 -0.74
N SER A 68 -7.70 19.07 -1.50
CA SER A 68 -8.93 18.43 -1.97
C SER A 68 -8.72 17.46 -3.14
N THR A 69 -7.53 17.45 -3.76
CA THR A 69 -7.27 16.69 -4.98
C THR A 69 -6.83 15.26 -4.69
N GLN A 70 -7.54 14.29 -5.28
CA GLN A 70 -7.18 12.88 -5.26
C GLN A 70 -5.99 12.61 -6.16
N ILE A 71 -4.92 12.03 -5.61
CA ILE A 71 -3.73 11.65 -6.35
C ILE A 71 -3.79 10.18 -6.77
N TRP A 72 -3.53 9.96 -8.06
CA TRP A 72 -3.43 8.65 -8.69
C TRP A 72 -2.09 8.51 -9.42
N LEU A 73 -1.29 7.54 -9.02
CA LEU A 73 0.00 7.25 -9.64
C LEU A 73 -0.18 6.21 -10.75
N ARG A 74 0.22 6.53 -11.97
CA ARG A 74 0.32 5.56 -13.07
C ARG A 74 1.74 5.02 -13.06
N CYS A 75 1.90 3.85 -12.44
CA CYS A 75 3.19 3.28 -12.18
C CYS A 75 3.54 2.24 -13.24
N ALA A 76 4.56 2.51 -14.03
CA ALA A 76 5.25 1.45 -14.77
C ALA A 76 6.14 0.67 -13.81
N TYR A 77 6.18 -0.65 -13.92
CA TYR A 77 7.03 -1.49 -13.10
C TYR A 77 7.47 -2.75 -13.86
N ARG A 78 8.56 -3.35 -13.40
CA ARG A 78 9.19 -4.50 -14.05
C ARG A 78 8.67 -5.81 -13.45
N LYS A 79 8.43 -6.80 -14.31
CA LYS A 79 8.41 -8.22 -13.94
C LYS A 79 9.81 -8.78 -14.15
N LEU A 80 10.30 -9.54 -13.19
CA LEU A 80 11.67 -10.02 -13.10
C LEU A 80 11.68 -11.53 -13.18
N PHE A 81 12.61 -12.12 -13.93
CA PHE A 81 12.87 -13.56 -13.83
C PHE A 81 13.88 -13.78 -12.70
N CYS A 82 13.38 -14.14 -11.51
CA CYS A 82 14.22 -14.29 -10.33
C CYS A 82 14.82 -15.70 -10.30
N THR A 83 16.15 -15.80 -10.44
CA THR A 83 16.88 -17.07 -10.39
C THR A 83 16.81 -17.74 -9.01
N ASN A 84 16.78 -16.95 -7.93
CA ASN A 84 16.64 -17.47 -6.56
C ASN A 84 15.25 -18.05 -6.29
N CYS A 85 14.19 -17.41 -6.78
CA CYS A 85 12.83 -17.91 -6.62
C CYS A 85 12.38 -18.87 -7.74
N GLN A 86 13.20 -19.02 -8.79
CA GLN A 86 12.92 -19.81 -9.99
C GLN A 86 11.56 -19.49 -10.64
N ARG A 87 11.12 -18.22 -10.59
CA ARG A 87 9.82 -17.79 -11.12
C ARG A 87 9.82 -16.33 -11.56
N ILE A 88 8.81 -15.96 -12.34
CA ILE A 88 8.50 -14.57 -12.64
C ILE A 88 7.96 -13.92 -11.36
N SER A 89 8.60 -12.84 -10.94
CA SER A 89 8.25 -12.05 -9.77
C SER A 89 8.01 -10.59 -10.16
N ILE A 90 7.33 -9.85 -9.30
CA ILE A 90 7.16 -8.41 -9.47
C ILE A 90 8.36 -7.72 -8.79
N GLU A 91 8.88 -6.67 -9.42
CA GLU A 91 9.87 -5.80 -8.78
C GLU A 91 9.29 -5.18 -7.51
N GLU A 92 10.11 -5.02 -6.47
CA GLU A 92 9.81 -4.17 -5.30
C GLU A 92 10.17 -2.70 -5.61
N PRO A 93 9.17 -1.83 -5.92
CA PRO A 93 9.43 -0.44 -6.26
C PRO A 93 9.63 0.44 -5.02
N GLY A 94 9.39 -0.06 -3.80
CA GLY A 94 9.38 0.75 -2.59
C GLY A 94 8.26 1.81 -2.58
N LEU A 95 7.20 1.56 -3.34
CA LEU A 95 6.09 2.49 -3.56
C LEU A 95 4.75 1.91 -3.10
N PHE A 96 4.52 0.63 -3.41
CA PHE A 96 3.29 -0.09 -3.14
C PHE A 96 3.61 -1.56 -2.88
N HIS A 97 2.72 -2.26 -2.17
CA HIS A 97 2.74 -3.71 -2.15
C HIS A 97 2.17 -4.27 -3.47
N PRO A 98 2.70 -5.35 -4.06
CA PRO A 98 2.22 -5.87 -5.35
C PRO A 98 0.75 -6.26 -5.38
N TYR A 99 0.15 -6.63 -4.24
CA TYR A 99 -1.28 -6.96 -4.18
C TYR A 99 -2.19 -5.78 -3.78
N LEU A 100 -1.61 -4.64 -3.40
CA LEU A 100 -2.38 -3.46 -3.02
C LEU A 100 -2.41 -2.44 -4.16
N ARG A 101 -3.56 -1.79 -4.34
CA ARG A 101 -3.73 -0.67 -5.29
C ARG A 101 -3.61 0.71 -4.62
N VAL A 102 -2.96 0.76 -3.46
CA VAL A 102 -2.61 1.98 -2.74
C VAL A 102 -1.10 2.06 -2.53
N THR A 103 -0.56 3.26 -2.35
CA THR A 103 0.82 3.43 -1.92
C THR A 103 1.01 2.94 -0.48
N LEU A 104 2.23 2.57 -0.11
CA LEU A 104 2.55 2.15 1.25
C LEU A 104 2.21 3.25 2.26
N ARG A 105 2.51 4.53 1.93
CA ARG A 105 2.18 5.67 2.79
C ARG A 105 0.68 5.88 2.98
N LEU A 106 -0.13 5.67 1.94
CA LEU A 106 -1.59 5.72 2.06
C LEU A 106 -2.09 4.54 2.91
N ALA A 107 -1.54 3.35 2.73
CA ALA A 107 -1.89 2.18 3.54
C ALA A 107 -1.59 2.42 5.03
N THR A 108 -0.44 3.01 5.36
CA THR A 108 -0.11 3.39 6.73
C THR A 108 -1.10 4.42 7.28
N TYR A 109 -1.45 5.44 6.49
CA TYR A 109 -2.43 6.45 6.90
C TYR A 109 -3.82 5.85 7.16
N ILE A 110 -4.28 4.94 6.29
CA ILE A 110 -5.53 4.19 6.47
C ILE A 110 -5.53 3.46 7.81
N HIS A 111 -4.48 2.70 8.11
CA HIS A 111 -4.38 1.97 9.37
C HIS A 111 -4.41 2.91 10.59
N GLN A 112 -3.75 4.07 10.54
CA GLN A 112 -3.82 5.02 11.66
C GLN A 112 -5.23 5.59 11.85
N LEU A 113 -5.97 5.87 10.76
CA LEU A 113 -7.35 6.32 10.87
C LEU A 113 -8.27 5.22 11.45
N CYS A 114 -8.07 3.96 11.08
CA CYS A 114 -8.85 2.84 11.62
C CYS A 114 -8.72 2.66 13.14
N LYS A 115 -7.69 3.24 13.79
CA LYS A 115 -7.56 3.23 15.26
C LYS A 115 -8.55 4.16 15.96
N VAL A 116 -9.09 5.15 15.24
CA VAL A 116 -9.95 6.20 15.81
C VAL A 116 -11.27 6.39 15.07
N MET A 117 -11.46 5.72 13.93
CA MET A 117 -12.65 5.75 13.08
C MET A 117 -13.03 4.34 12.65
N THR A 118 -14.30 4.11 12.35
CA THR A 118 -14.73 2.83 11.77
C THR A 118 -14.19 2.66 10.34
N VAL A 119 -13.98 1.41 9.92
CA VAL A 119 -13.57 1.06 8.53
C VAL A 119 -14.44 1.77 7.48
N THR A 120 -15.75 1.85 7.70
CA THR A 120 -16.69 2.48 6.77
C THR A 120 -16.52 4.00 6.73
N GLU A 121 -16.26 4.65 7.87
CA GLU A 121 -15.99 6.09 7.91
C GLU A 121 -14.67 6.44 7.23
N VAL A 122 -13.62 5.64 7.45
CA VAL A 122 -12.33 5.80 6.77
C VAL A 122 -12.49 5.64 5.25
N ALA A 123 -13.23 4.62 4.82
CA ALA A 123 -13.54 4.38 3.41
C ALA A 123 -14.27 5.58 2.78
N ARG A 124 -15.28 6.13 3.47
CA ARG A 124 -16.00 7.33 3.02
C ARG A 124 -15.09 8.56 2.97
N HIS A 125 -14.28 8.78 4.01
CA HIS A 125 -13.37 9.91 4.11
C HIS A 125 -12.32 9.93 2.99
N LEU A 126 -11.80 8.76 2.62
CA LEU A 126 -10.75 8.62 1.60
C LEU A 126 -11.28 8.32 0.19
N HIS A 127 -12.60 8.18 0.04
CA HIS A 127 -13.28 7.72 -1.18
C HIS A 127 -12.72 6.39 -1.71
N LEU A 128 -12.59 5.41 -0.82
CA LEU A 128 -12.10 4.07 -1.09
C LEU A 128 -13.21 3.03 -0.89
N ASP A 129 -13.04 1.87 -1.53
CA ASP A 129 -13.89 0.71 -1.22
C ASP A 129 -13.59 0.22 0.21
N TRP A 130 -14.64 -0.02 0.99
CA TRP A 130 -14.51 -0.42 2.38
C TRP A 130 -13.77 -1.75 2.58
N LYS A 131 -13.83 -2.68 1.60
CA LYS A 131 -13.06 -3.92 1.65
C LYS A 131 -11.58 -3.66 1.49
N THR A 132 -11.20 -2.65 0.70
CA THR A 132 -9.79 -2.23 0.57
C THR A 132 -9.26 -1.71 1.90
N VAL A 133 -10.04 -0.84 2.57
CA VAL A 133 -9.69 -0.32 3.90
C VAL A 133 -9.59 -1.45 4.92
N LYS A 134 -10.58 -2.34 4.97
CA LYS A 134 -10.61 -3.50 5.86
C LYS A 134 -9.39 -4.40 5.66
N GLU A 135 -9.06 -4.73 4.42
CA GLU A 135 -7.96 -5.64 4.10
C GLU A 135 -6.60 -5.03 4.47
N ILE A 136 -6.42 -3.73 4.22
CA ILE A 136 -5.21 -3.01 4.65
C ILE A 136 -5.08 -3.06 6.16
N ASP A 137 -6.12 -2.67 6.90
CA ASP A 137 -6.06 -2.62 8.36
C ASP A 137 -5.81 -4.01 8.95
N LYS A 138 -6.47 -5.04 8.42
CA LYS A 138 -6.23 -6.44 8.77
C LYS A 138 -4.77 -6.85 8.59
N GLN A 139 -4.13 -6.48 7.47
CA GLN A 139 -2.72 -6.81 7.23
C GLN A 139 -1.79 -6.16 8.27
N TYR A 140 -2.07 -4.92 8.70
CA TYR A 140 -1.30 -4.28 9.75
C TYR A 140 -1.52 -4.93 11.12
N LEU A 141 -2.76 -5.31 11.44
CA LEU A 141 -3.07 -6.06 12.66
C LEU A 141 -2.38 -7.44 12.68
N GLU A 142 -2.34 -8.14 11.55
CA GLU A 142 -1.63 -9.42 11.42
C GLU A 142 -0.12 -9.26 11.64
N ILE A 143 0.48 -8.20 11.09
CA ILE A 143 1.90 -7.90 11.34
C ILE A 143 2.16 -7.60 12.82
N GLN A 144 1.24 -6.89 13.47
CA GLN A 144 1.42 -6.45 14.86
C GLN A 144 1.09 -7.54 15.88
N TYR A 145 0.12 -8.40 15.60
CA TYR A 145 -0.48 -9.32 16.58
C TYR A 145 -0.61 -10.77 16.08
N GLY A 146 -0.30 -11.06 14.82
CA GLY A 146 -0.48 -12.39 14.23
C GLY A 146 0.48 -13.47 14.76
N GLN A 147 1.60 -13.04 15.35
CA GLN A 147 2.49 -13.94 16.10
C GLN A 147 2.50 -13.56 17.57
N ILE A 148 1.87 -14.39 18.39
CA ILE A 148 1.83 -14.22 19.85
C ILE A 148 2.98 -15.04 20.44
N ASN A 149 3.83 -14.41 21.24
CA ASN A 149 4.81 -15.12 22.04
C ASN A 149 4.16 -15.65 23.32
N TYR A 150 4.24 -16.96 23.55
CA TYR A 150 3.70 -17.64 24.73
C TYR A 150 4.77 -17.94 25.80
N ASP A 151 6.02 -17.55 25.58
CA ASP A 151 7.12 -17.79 26.52
C ASP A 151 6.80 -17.21 27.90
N GLY A 152 6.76 -18.09 28.91
CA GLY A 152 6.46 -17.70 30.29
C GLY A 152 5.00 -17.37 30.58
N LEU A 153 4.06 -17.65 29.66
CA LEU A 153 2.63 -17.50 29.92
C LEU A 153 2.18 -18.45 31.04
N ARG A 154 1.62 -17.89 32.13
CA ARG A 154 1.14 -18.66 33.29
C ARG A 154 -0.36 -18.56 33.53
N ILE A 155 -0.99 -17.49 33.06
CA ILE A 155 -2.41 -17.19 33.26
C ILE A 155 -2.95 -16.67 31.93
N LEU A 156 -4.04 -17.27 31.46
CA LEU A 156 -4.81 -16.79 30.31
C LEU A 156 -6.16 -16.30 30.83
N ALA A 157 -6.42 -15.01 30.69
CA ALA A 157 -7.76 -14.46 30.88
C ALA A 157 -8.47 -14.48 29.53
N VAL A 158 -9.71 -14.96 29.53
CA VAL A 158 -10.55 -15.07 28.35
C VAL A 158 -11.78 -14.23 28.59
N ASP A 159 -12.14 -13.37 27.63
CA ASP A 159 -13.34 -12.53 27.71
C ASP A 159 -14.31 -12.85 26.55
N GLU A 160 -15.59 -12.55 26.75
CA GLU A 160 -16.63 -12.71 25.72
C GLU A 160 -17.33 -11.39 25.44
N ILE A 161 -17.29 -10.96 24.18
CA ILE A 161 -17.97 -9.74 23.73
C ILE A 161 -19.21 -10.11 22.91
N SER A 162 -20.37 -9.56 23.29
CA SER A 162 -21.59 -9.67 22.48
C SER A 162 -21.50 -8.77 21.25
N ILE A 163 -21.47 -9.37 20.05
CA ILE A 163 -21.28 -8.68 18.76
C ILE A 163 -22.58 -8.01 18.30
N ARG A 164 -23.73 -8.64 18.57
CA ARG A 164 -25.06 -8.12 18.25
C ARG A 164 -26.12 -8.73 19.17
N ARG A 165 -27.28 -8.07 19.26
CA ARG A 165 -28.47 -8.60 19.94
C ARG A 165 -28.82 -10.00 19.42
N GLY A 166 -29.26 -10.87 20.33
CA GLY A 166 -29.64 -12.26 20.02
C GLY A 166 -28.51 -13.27 20.22
N HIS A 167 -27.70 -13.11 21.28
CA HIS A 167 -26.71 -14.09 21.74
C HIS A 167 -25.64 -14.49 20.71
N SER A 168 -25.06 -13.51 20.01
CA SER A 168 -23.89 -13.73 19.17
C SER A 168 -22.65 -13.18 19.87
N TYR A 169 -21.74 -14.06 20.28
CA TYR A 169 -20.56 -13.69 21.07
C TYR A 169 -19.25 -13.96 20.31
N LEU A 170 -18.22 -13.18 20.63
CA LEU A 170 -16.84 -13.40 20.22
C LEU A 170 -16.00 -13.61 21.47
N THR A 171 -15.22 -14.67 21.51
CA THR A 171 -14.21 -14.89 22.54
C THR A 171 -12.91 -14.21 22.11
N ILE A 172 -12.29 -13.45 23.02
CA ILE A 172 -11.04 -12.71 22.79
C ILE A 172 -9.98 -13.17 23.79
#